data_AF-A0A4R9J2M4-F1
#
_entry.id   AF-A0A4R9J2M4-F1
#
_cell.length_a   1.000
_cell.length_b   1.000
_cell.length_c   1.000
_cell.angle_alpha   90.00
_cell.angle_beta   90.00
_cell.angle_gamma   90.00
#
_symmetry.space_group_name_H-M   'P 1'
#
loop_
_entity.id
_entity.type
_entity.pdbx_description
1 polymer ?
#
loop_
_entity_poly.entity_id
_entity_poly.type
_entity_poly.pdbx_seq_one_letter_code
_entity_poly.pdbx_strand_id
1 'polypeptide(L)'
;MAKTILSKPSIFEPYGHSDLYALDNLYFSALREREVWDFSRVREFSALNLGFIFARAELTWKKFQSELEIKNLSPSFKKGICLSAGWEEVPGLKIDSFLPKVLGTEEVFQYSRLEDVSEEIPFREFFSQEGFVFQGIWKDKNYLILFSNTDSENRNLPSIIQKISHFNSDKKLEGNFFLRTEKQSYLNFLKPKESFGPLFLQEKKIDQDEFLFLSLEYSESIK
;
A
#
# COMPACT_ATOMS: atom_id res chain seq x y z
N MET A 1 -42.80 5.03 8.52
CA MET A 1 -41.73 4.42 9.34
C MET A 1 -40.70 3.84 8.38
N ALA A 2 -39.53 4.46 8.27
CA ALA A 2 -38.44 3.93 7.44
C ALA A 2 -37.82 2.73 8.16
N LYS A 3 -37.85 1.55 7.53
CA LYS A 3 -37.04 0.41 7.97
C LYS A 3 -35.58 0.76 7.68
N THR A 4 -34.85 1.19 8.71
CA THR A 4 -33.39 1.25 8.68
C THR A 4 -32.91 -0.20 8.59
N ILE A 5 -32.69 -0.70 7.37
CA ILE A 5 -31.99 -1.96 7.16
C ILE A 5 -30.56 -1.68 7.63
N LEU A 6 -30.24 -2.04 8.86
CA LEU A 6 -28.87 -2.08 9.35
C LEU A 6 -28.12 -3.08 8.46
N SER A 7 -27.47 -2.58 7.41
CA SER A 7 -26.60 -3.39 6.58
C SER A 7 -25.50 -3.95 7.48
N LYS A 8 -25.42 -5.28 7.54
CA LYS A 8 -24.40 -5.97 8.33
C LYS A 8 -23.02 -5.68 7.73
N PRO A 9 -22.00 -5.40 8.54
CA PRO A 9 -20.65 -5.23 8.02
C PRO A 9 -20.16 -6.51 7.36
N SER A 10 -19.36 -6.37 6.30
CA SER A 10 -18.64 -7.48 5.70
C SER A 10 -17.36 -7.71 6.48
N ILE A 11 -17.19 -8.93 7.03
CA ILE A 11 -16.00 -9.32 7.80
C ILE A 11 -15.01 -10.02 6.87
N PHE A 12 -13.77 -9.55 6.83
CA PHE A 12 -12.66 -10.14 6.09
C PHE A 12 -11.56 -10.61 7.05
N GLU A 13 -10.98 -11.78 6.81
CA GLU A 13 -9.93 -12.36 7.66
C GLU A 13 -8.64 -12.55 6.84
N PRO A 14 -7.77 -11.53 6.72
CA PRO A 14 -6.48 -11.70 6.07
C PRO A 14 -5.67 -12.80 6.76
N TYR A 15 -5.14 -13.72 5.96
CA TYR A 15 -4.03 -14.57 6.39
C TYR A 15 -2.71 -13.82 6.17
N GLY A 16 -1.70 -14.13 6.98
CA GLY A 16 -0.34 -13.56 6.87
C GLY A 16 0.40 -13.97 5.60
N HIS A 17 -0.19 -13.73 4.44
CA HIS A 17 0.40 -13.96 3.13
C HIS A 17 1.43 -12.88 2.86
N SER A 18 2.62 -13.30 2.45
CA SER A 18 3.70 -12.43 1.99
C SER A 18 3.74 -12.29 0.47
N ASP A 19 2.85 -12.95 -0.26
CA ASP A 19 2.77 -12.86 -1.73
C ASP A 19 1.94 -11.63 -2.15
N LEU A 20 2.55 -10.77 -2.96
CA LEU A 20 1.96 -9.53 -3.47
C LEU A 20 0.69 -9.77 -4.29
N TYR A 21 0.60 -10.87 -5.05
CA TYR A 21 -0.64 -11.19 -5.77
C TYR A 21 -1.76 -11.65 -4.84
N ALA A 22 -1.43 -12.33 -3.75
CA ALA A 22 -2.43 -12.69 -2.75
C ALA A 22 -2.95 -11.44 -2.02
N LEU A 23 -2.06 -10.49 -1.69
CA LEU A 23 -2.43 -9.19 -1.14
C LEU A 23 -3.31 -8.41 -2.13
N ASP A 24 -2.87 -8.25 -3.37
CA ASP A 24 -3.62 -7.58 -4.42
C ASP A 24 -5.05 -8.14 -4.58
N ASN A 25 -5.18 -9.47 -4.72
CA ASN A 25 -6.50 -10.10 -4.86
C ASN A 25 -7.39 -9.92 -3.62
N LEU A 26 -6.82 -9.73 -2.43
CA LEU A 26 -7.56 -9.51 -1.20
C LEU A 26 -7.96 -8.02 -1.06
N TYR A 27 -6.99 -7.12 -1.04
CA TYR A 27 -7.15 -5.68 -0.75
C TYR A 27 -7.74 -4.89 -1.92
N PHE A 28 -7.48 -5.32 -3.15
CA PHE A 28 -8.10 -4.74 -4.34
C PHE A 28 -9.20 -5.65 -4.91
N SER A 29 -9.86 -6.44 -4.06
CA SER A 29 -11.15 -7.07 -4.39
C SER A 29 -12.27 -6.03 -4.51
N ALA A 30 -13.47 -6.43 -4.92
CA ALA A 30 -14.62 -5.53 -5.01
C ALA A 30 -14.89 -4.81 -3.66
N LEU A 31 -15.01 -3.49 -3.71
CA LEU A 31 -15.27 -2.62 -2.55
C LEU A 31 -16.66 -2.83 -1.96
N ARG A 32 -16.81 -2.67 -0.64
CA ARG A 32 -18.09 -2.71 0.08
C ARG A 32 -18.23 -1.50 1.00
N GLU A 33 -19.46 -1.05 1.23
CA GLU A 33 -19.75 0.16 2.01
C GLU A 33 -19.35 0.04 3.49
N ARG A 34 -19.33 -1.16 4.10
CA ARG A 34 -19.00 -1.34 5.51
C ARG A 34 -18.06 -2.52 5.67
N GLU A 35 -16.77 -2.25 5.67
CA GLU A 35 -15.73 -3.28 5.76
C GLU A 35 -15.13 -3.33 7.15
N VAL A 36 -15.13 -4.53 7.72
CA VAL A 36 -14.45 -4.85 8.96
C VAL A 36 -13.43 -5.93 8.65
N TRP A 37 -12.17 -5.69 8.97
CA TRP A 37 -11.10 -6.64 8.71
C TRP A 37 -10.53 -7.12 10.04
N ASP A 38 -10.64 -8.43 10.28
CA ASP A 38 -10.19 -9.10 11.48
C ASP A 38 -8.76 -9.65 11.27
N PHE A 39 -7.80 -9.03 11.94
CA PHE A 39 -6.38 -9.35 11.85
C PHE A 39 -5.92 -10.41 12.87
N SER A 40 -6.84 -11.12 13.52
CA SER A 40 -6.51 -12.18 14.49
C SER A 40 -5.58 -13.27 13.94
N ARG A 41 -5.57 -13.47 12.61
CA ARG A 41 -4.69 -14.45 11.93
C ARG A 41 -3.39 -13.85 11.39
N VAL A 42 -3.21 -12.52 11.45
CA VAL A 42 -2.00 -11.83 11.01
C VAL A 42 -1.02 -11.71 12.18
N ARG A 43 -0.02 -12.61 12.20
CA ARG A 43 0.91 -12.74 13.33
C ARG A 43 2.04 -11.71 13.34
N GLU A 44 2.50 -11.31 12.16
CA GLU A 44 3.67 -10.46 11.98
C GLU A 44 3.30 -9.15 11.30
N PHE A 45 4.02 -8.09 11.65
CA PHE A 45 3.94 -6.82 10.92
C PHE A 45 4.50 -6.96 9.49
N SER A 46 3.81 -6.32 8.55
CA SER A 46 4.23 -6.19 7.16
C SER A 46 3.93 -4.77 6.67
N ALA A 47 4.97 -4.06 6.24
CA ALA A 47 4.85 -2.72 5.67
C ALA A 47 4.01 -2.72 4.39
N LEU A 48 4.16 -3.75 3.55
CA LEU A 48 3.34 -3.94 2.36
C LEU A 48 1.87 -4.08 2.73
N ASN A 49 1.55 -4.93 3.70
CA ASN A 49 0.18 -5.11 4.18
C ASN A 49 -0.43 -3.78 4.65
N LEU A 50 0.33 -2.99 5.43
CA LEU A 50 -0.10 -1.67 5.88
C LEU A 50 -0.33 -0.70 4.71
N GLY A 51 0.54 -0.67 3.70
CA GLY A 51 0.33 0.13 2.50
C GLY A 51 -0.92 -0.26 1.70
N PHE A 52 -1.22 -1.55 1.59
CA PHE A 52 -2.48 -2.03 0.99
C PHE A 52 -3.70 -1.63 1.82
N ILE A 53 -3.63 -1.67 3.15
CA ILE A 53 -4.70 -1.17 4.04
C ILE A 53 -4.96 0.31 3.77
N PHE A 54 -3.91 1.13 3.66
CA PHE A 54 -4.05 2.57 3.40
C PHE A 54 -4.73 2.84 2.06
N ALA A 55 -4.30 2.17 0.99
CA ALA A 55 -4.93 2.28 -0.32
C ALA A 55 -6.40 1.83 -0.29
N ARG A 56 -6.70 0.71 0.41
CA ARG A 56 -8.07 0.20 0.54
C ARG A 56 -8.97 1.14 1.32
N ALA A 57 -8.49 1.70 2.42
CA ALA A 57 -9.23 2.67 3.23
C ALA A 57 -9.61 3.89 2.37
N GLU A 58 -8.64 4.43 1.63
CA GLU A 58 -8.85 5.61 0.79
C GLU A 58 -9.82 5.34 -0.38
N LEU A 59 -9.73 4.19 -1.04
CA LEU A 59 -10.70 3.78 -2.08
C LEU A 59 -12.11 3.61 -1.52
N THR A 60 -12.25 3.01 -0.34
CA THR A 60 -13.54 2.79 0.32
C THR A 60 -14.15 4.14 0.74
N TRP A 61 -13.33 5.02 1.30
CA TRP A 61 -13.71 6.36 1.68
C TRP A 61 -14.20 7.17 0.47
N LYS A 62 -13.43 7.18 -0.62
CA LYS A 62 -13.80 7.89 -1.84
C LYS A 62 -15.15 7.43 -2.40
N LYS A 63 -15.36 6.11 -2.50
CA LYS A 63 -16.55 5.55 -3.15
C LYS A 63 -17.81 5.63 -2.28
N PHE A 64 -17.67 5.43 -0.98
CA PHE A 64 -18.81 5.22 -0.08
C PHE A 64 -18.89 6.19 1.09
N GLN A 65 -17.87 7.04 1.30
CA GLN A 65 -17.75 7.90 2.49
C GLN A 65 -17.88 7.11 3.79
N SER A 66 -17.27 5.92 3.80
CA SER A 66 -17.35 4.98 4.91
C SER A 66 -15.97 4.45 5.28
N GLU A 67 -15.81 4.14 6.56
CA GLU A 67 -14.55 3.71 7.14
C GLU A 67 -14.28 2.22 6.90
N LEU A 68 -13.03 1.90 6.62
CA LEU A 68 -12.45 0.57 6.78
C LEU A 68 -12.06 0.38 8.25
N GLU A 69 -12.72 -0.55 8.94
CA GLU A 69 -12.42 -0.85 10.34
C GLU A 69 -11.48 -2.06 10.46
N ILE A 70 -10.33 -1.88 11.11
CA ILE A 70 -9.37 -2.95 11.40
C ILE A 70 -9.49 -3.38 12.86
N LYS A 71 -9.68 -4.68 13.13
CA LYS A 71 -9.82 -5.25 14.47
C LYS A 71 -8.78 -6.34 14.75
N ASN A 72 -8.62 -6.69 16.03
CA ASN A 72 -7.86 -7.86 16.49
C ASN A 72 -6.40 -7.89 16.00
N LEU A 73 -5.75 -6.72 15.92
CA LEU A 73 -4.33 -6.61 15.56
C LEU A 73 -3.45 -7.39 16.55
N SER A 74 -2.48 -8.14 16.02
CA SER A 74 -1.45 -8.77 16.83
C SER A 74 -0.52 -7.73 17.49
N PRO A 75 0.16 -8.07 18.60
CA PRO A 75 1.12 -7.16 19.24
C PRO A 75 2.23 -6.67 18.29
N SER A 76 2.71 -7.56 17.41
CA SER A 76 3.72 -7.23 16.39
C SER A 76 3.19 -6.16 15.42
N PHE A 77 1.97 -6.34 14.91
CA PHE A 77 1.36 -5.39 13.99
C PHE A 77 1.05 -4.04 14.64
N LYS A 78 0.53 -4.04 15.88
CA LYS A 78 0.34 -2.81 16.68
C LYS A 78 1.65 -2.05 16.84
N LYS A 79 2.73 -2.75 17.19
CA LYS A 79 4.06 -2.14 17.33
C LYS A 79 4.52 -1.51 16.02
N GLY A 80 4.35 -2.19 14.88
CA GLY A 80 4.71 -1.64 13.57
C GLY A 80 3.95 -0.38 13.20
N ILE A 81 2.63 -0.33 13.45
CA ILE A 81 1.84 0.89 13.27
C ILE A 81 2.33 2.01 14.19
N CYS A 82 2.58 1.72 15.47
CA CYS A 82 3.05 2.75 16.41
C CYS A 82 4.46 3.29 16.09
N LEU A 83 5.23 2.56 15.27
CA LEU A 83 6.53 2.99 14.75
C LEU A 83 6.41 3.67 13.37
N SER A 84 5.19 3.86 12.86
CA SER A 84 4.92 4.57 11.62
C SER A 84 4.39 5.95 11.99
N ALA A 85 4.99 7.01 11.45
CA ALA A 85 4.54 8.38 11.64
C ALA A 85 3.41 8.72 10.67
N GLY A 86 2.46 9.56 11.08
CA GLY A 86 1.45 10.16 10.20
C GLY A 86 0.34 9.23 9.71
N TRP A 87 0.31 7.95 10.13
CA TRP A 87 -0.72 7.00 9.66
C TRP A 87 -2.15 7.41 10.06
N GLU A 88 -2.29 8.25 11.09
CA GLU A 88 -3.57 8.80 11.53
C GLU A 88 -4.23 9.71 10.47
N GLU A 89 -3.45 10.20 9.49
CA GLU A 89 -3.94 11.05 8.40
C GLU A 89 -4.58 10.24 7.25
N VAL A 90 -4.57 8.91 7.31
CA VAL A 90 -5.13 8.04 6.28
C VAL A 90 -6.66 8.20 6.21
N PRO A 91 -7.24 8.65 5.08
CA PRO A 91 -8.67 8.83 4.96
C PRO A 91 -9.46 7.52 5.12
N GLY A 92 -10.49 7.56 5.96
CA GLY A 92 -11.41 6.43 6.16
C GLY A 92 -10.79 5.20 6.82
N LEU A 93 -9.65 5.31 7.48
CA LEU A 93 -9.09 4.21 8.26
C LEU A 93 -9.49 4.31 9.74
N LYS A 94 -10.12 3.27 10.26
CA LYS A 94 -10.42 3.13 11.69
C LYS A 94 -9.71 1.92 12.26
N ILE A 95 -8.90 2.11 13.30
CA ILE A 95 -8.25 1.01 14.01
C ILE A 95 -8.93 0.80 15.37
N ASP A 96 -9.63 -0.32 15.52
CA ASP A 96 -10.27 -0.75 16.76
C ASP A 96 -9.26 -1.46 17.67
N SER A 97 -8.25 -0.71 18.09
CA SER A 97 -7.20 -1.15 19.00
C SER A 97 -6.51 0.04 19.64
N PHE A 98 -6.17 -0.11 20.92
CA PHE A 98 -5.28 0.85 21.57
C PHE A 98 -3.87 0.80 20.94
N LEU A 99 -3.42 1.94 20.42
CA LEU A 99 -2.11 2.16 19.81
C LEU A 99 -1.39 3.28 20.59
N PRO A 100 -0.47 2.95 21.51
CA PRO A 100 0.24 3.96 22.28
C PRO A 100 1.21 4.74 21.38
N LYS A 101 1.26 6.05 21.55
CA LYS A 101 2.32 6.87 20.97
C LYS A 101 3.64 6.50 21.66
N VAL A 102 4.60 6.00 20.90
CA VAL A 102 5.93 5.66 21.42
C VAL A 102 6.80 6.90 21.40
N LEU A 103 7.25 7.36 22.57
CA LEU A 103 8.13 8.52 22.70
C LEU A 103 9.59 8.07 22.81
N GLY A 104 10.50 8.78 22.14
CA GLY A 104 11.94 8.55 22.24
C GLY A 104 12.50 7.39 21.42
N THR A 105 11.70 6.78 20.55
CA THR A 105 12.16 5.84 19.52
C THR A 105 12.10 6.51 18.16
N GLU A 106 13.07 6.24 17.30
CA GLU A 106 13.03 6.67 15.90
C GLU A 106 11.83 6.01 15.19
N GLU A 107 11.07 6.84 14.47
CA GLU A 107 10.02 6.39 13.58
C GLU A 107 10.66 5.61 12.44
N VAL A 108 10.13 4.43 12.18
CA VAL A 108 10.69 3.47 11.22
C VAL A 108 10.05 3.62 9.85
N PHE A 109 8.85 4.19 9.81
CA PHE A 109 8.13 4.57 8.60
C PHE A 109 7.54 5.96 8.71
N GLN A 110 7.38 6.61 7.56
CA GLN A 110 6.71 7.88 7.39
C GLN A 110 5.56 7.70 6.41
N TYR A 111 4.34 8.02 6.83
CA TYR A 111 3.21 8.32 5.96
C TYR A 111 3.13 9.82 5.72
N SER A 112 2.79 10.22 4.49
CA SER A 112 2.46 11.61 4.16
C SER A 112 1.49 11.66 2.98
N ARG A 113 0.62 12.67 2.94
CA ARG A 113 -0.19 12.95 1.75
C ARG A 113 0.71 13.43 0.61
N LEU A 114 0.35 13.07 -0.63
CA LEU A 114 1.15 13.47 -1.80
C LEU A 114 1.12 14.98 -2.08
N GLU A 115 0.14 15.69 -1.54
CA GLU A 115 0.05 17.16 -1.61
C GLU A 115 1.06 17.88 -0.70
N ASP A 116 1.50 17.24 0.39
CA ASP A 116 2.37 17.83 1.42
C ASP A 116 3.86 17.51 1.23
N VAL A 117 4.20 16.75 0.20
CA VAL A 117 5.56 16.26 -0.05
C VAL A 117 6.17 16.88 -1.30
N SER A 118 7.49 17.08 -1.27
CA SER A 118 8.24 17.61 -2.41
C SER A 118 8.24 16.63 -3.60
N GLU A 119 8.51 17.15 -4.80
CA GLU A 119 8.69 16.33 -6.01
C GLU A 119 9.95 15.43 -5.98
N GLU A 120 10.78 15.53 -4.93
CA GLU A 120 12.01 14.74 -4.81
C GLU A 120 11.75 13.26 -4.48
N ILE A 121 10.53 12.90 -4.09
CA ILE A 121 10.15 11.51 -3.86
C ILE A 121 10.22 10.72 -5.18
N PRO A 122 10.93 9.58 -5.22
CA PRO A 122 11.00 8.78 -6.44
C PRO A 122 9.61 8.42 -6.96
N PHE A 123 9.43 8.56 -8.28
CA PHE A 123 8.19 8.24 -9.01
C PHE A 123 7.01 9.18 -8.74
N ARG A 124 7.15 10.18 -7.85
CA ARG A 124 6.07 11.13 -7.48
C ARG A 124 5.42 11.80 -8.68
N GLU A 125 6.19 12.06 -9.75
CA GLU A 125 5.69 12.77 -10.92
C GLU A 125 4.57 12.00 -11.66
N PHE A 126 4.49 10.68 -11.48
CA PHE A 126 3.49 9.83 -12.12
C PHE A 126 2.18 9.73 -11.33
N PHE A 127 2.13 10.31 -10.12
CA PHE A 127 0.98 10.26 -9.23
C PHE A 127 0.32 11.63 -9.14
N SER A 128 -1.00 11.66 -8.94
CA SER A 128 -1.72 12.90 -8.67
C SER A 128 -1.42 13.40 -7.23
N GLN A 129 -1.93 14.58 -6.88
CA GLN A 129 -1.83 15.10 -5.51
C GLN A 129 -2.75 14.33 -4.53
N GLU A 130 -3.84 13.74 -5.04
CA GLU A 130 -4.79 12.97 -4.23
C GLU A 130 -4.29 11.53 -4.01
N GLY A 131 -3.50 11.38 -2.95
CA GLY A 131 -2.93 10.09 -2.59
C GLY A 131 -1.96 10.18 -1.44
N PHE A 132 -1.14 9.15 -1.28
CA PHE A 132 -0.12 9.11 -0.23
C PHE A 132 1.21 8.52 -0.70
N VAL A 133 2.23 8.82 0.09
CA VAL A 133 3.48 8.08 0.15
C VAL A 133 3.62 7.45 1.52
N PHE A 134 4.07 6.19 1.55
CA PHE A 134 4.44 5.48 2.76
C PHE A 134 5.80 4.82 2.55
N GLN A 135 6.80 5.26 3.31
CA GLN A 135 8.18 4.84 3.12
C GLN A 135 8.92 4.63 4.43
N GLY A 136 9.93 3.78 4.44
CA GLY A 136 10.69 3.47 5.65
C GLY A 136 11.59 2.24 5.50
N ILE A 137 12.20 1.82 6.60
CA ILE A 137 13.16 0.68 6.62
C ILE A 137 12.72 -0.35 7.64
N TRP A 138 12.48 -1.59 7.23
CA TRP A 138 12.10 -2.67 8.16
C TRP A 138 12.85 -3.95 7.86
N LYS A 139 13.45 -4.55 8.90
CA LYS A 139 14.25 -5.79 8.78
C LYS A 139 15.27 -5.70 7.62
N ASP A 140 16.04 -4.61 7.62
CA ASP A 140 17.10 -4.32 6.65
C ASP A 140 16.63 -4.14 5.19
N LYS A 141 15.33 -3.89 4.99
CA LYS A 141 14.75 -3.60 3.67
C LYS A 141 14.11 -2.22 3.67
N ASN A 142 14.37 -1.45 2.61
CA ASN A 142 13.68 -0.21 2.31
C ASN A 142 12.33 -0.53 1.66
N TYR A 143 11.34 0.29 2.00
CA TYR A 143 10.00 0.25 1.42
C TYR A 143 9.67 1.64 0.89
N LEU A 144 9.11 1.69 -0.32
CA LEU A 144 8.50 2.89 -0.89
C LEU A 144 7.18 2.50 -1.52
N ILE A 145 6.09 2.97 -0.94
CA ILE A 145 4.73 2.73 -1.40
C ILE A 145 4.13 4.07 -1.80
N LEU A 146 3.67 4.19 -3.04
CA LEU A 146 2.92 5.34 -3.53
C LEU A 146 1.54 4.89 -3.97
N PHE A 147 0.54 5.72 -3.69
CA PHE A 147 -0.82 5.49 -4.10
C PHE A 147 -1.45 6.80 -4.54
N SER A 148 -2.22 6.80 -5.62
CA SER A 148 -3.15 7.86 -5.96
C SER A 148 -4.50 7.28 -6.36
N ASN A 149 -5.57 7.91 -5.87
CA ASN A 149 -6.94 7.47 -6.14
C ASN A 149 -7.55 8.17 -7.38
N THR A 150 -6.79 9.05 -8.04
CA THR A 150 -7.12 9.72 -9.29
C THR A 150 -6.02 9.52 -10.31
N ASP A 151 -6.38 9.71 -11.57
CA ASP A 151 -5.44 9.69 -12.67
C ASP A 151 -4.52 10.92 -12.64
N SER A 152 -3.28 10.75 -13.09
CA SER A 152 -2.32 11.85 -13.26
C SER A 152 -2.12 12.10 -14.76
N GLU A 153 -1.99 13.35 -15.17
CA GLU A 153 -1.67 13.71 -16.56
C GLU A 153 -0.37 13.07 -17.05
N ASN A 154 0.56 12.83 -16.12
CA ASN A 154 1.85 12.20 -16.41
C ASN A 154 1.82 10.67 -16.29
N ARG A 155 0.68 10.05 -15.95
CA ARG A 155 0.59 8.60 -15.76
C ARG A 155 0.88 7.89 -17.08
N ASN A 156 2.04 7.25 -17.13
CA ASN A 156 2.48 6.48 -18.28
C ASN A 156 3.17 5.20 -17.80
N LEU A 157 2.49 4.06 -17.93
CA LEU A 157 2.99 2.76 -17.45
C LEU A 157 4.36 2.39 -18.03
N PRO A 158 4.61 2.48 -19.36
CA PRO A 158 5.95 2.32 -19.91
C PRO A 158 7.01 3.22 -19.25
N SER A 159 6.73 4.50 -19.04
CA SER A 159 7.66 5.44 -18.41
C SER A 159 7.92 5.10 -16.94
N ILE A 160 6.89 4.68 -16.19
CA ILE A 160 7.03 4.22 -14.80
C ILE A 160 7.97 3.00 -14.75
N ILE A 161 7.70 1.99 -15.57
CA ILE A 161 8.51 0.76 -15.66
C ILE A 161 9.95 1.09 -16.04
N GLN A 162 10.13 1.98 -17.03
CA GLN A 162 11.44 2.45 -17.44
C GLN A 162 12.17 3.16 -16.28
N LYS A 163 11.50 4.06 -15.55
CA LYS A 163 12.11 4.74 -14.40
C LYS A 163 12.49 3.76 -13.29
N ILE A 164 11.66 2.74 -13.02
CA ILE A 164 11.99 1.68 -12.04
C ILE A 164 13.24 0.91 -12.48
N SER A 165 13.35 0.57 -13.77
CA SER A 165 14.54 -0.10 -14.32
C SER A 165 15.81 0.72 -14.13
N HIS A 166 15.75 2.03 -14.39
CA HIS A 166 16.89 2.93 -14.18
C HIS A 166 17.24 3.04 -12.69
N PHE A 167 16.23 3.25 -11.84
CA PHE A 167 16.40 3.33 -10.39
C PHE A 167 17.06 2.06 -9.82
N ASN A 168 16.65 0.88 -10.27
CA ASN A 168 17.28 -0.39 -9.91
C ASN A 168 18.75 -0.47 -10.36
N SER A 169 19.03 -0.07 -11.60
CA SER A 169 20.37 -0.15 -12.20
C SER A 169 21.36 0.79 -11.52
N ASP A 170 20.95 2.04 -11.27
CA ASP A 170 21.79 3.08 -10.68
C ASP A 170 22.16 2.77 -9.24
N LYS A 171 21.18 2.30 -8.46
CA LYS A 171 21.35 1.99 -7.04
C LYS A 171 21.77 0.55 -6.75
N LYS A 172 21.84 -0.32 -7.77
CA LYS A 172 22.19 -1.75 -7.65
C LYS A 172 21.33 -2.47 -6.60
N LEU A 173 20.02 -2.37 -6.77
CA LEU A 173 19.06 -2.85 -5.78
C LEU A 173 18.74 -4.33 -5.98
N GLU A 174 18.39 -4.98 -4.87
CA GLU A 174 17.78 -6.30 -4.80
C GLU A 174 16.41 -6.20 -4.16
N GLY A 175 15.40 -6.89 -4.70
CA GLY A 175 14.07 -6.89 -4.11
C GLY A 175 12.95 -7.12 -5.12
N ASN A 176 11.87 -6.38 -5.00
CA ASN A 176 10.72 -6.46 -5.89
C ASN A 176 10.04 -5.10 -6.06
N PHE A 177 9.42 -4.91 -7.22
CA PHE A 177 8.40 -3.87 -7.37
C PHE A 177 7.09 -4.51 -7.80
N PHE A 178 6.00 -3.91 -7.33
CA PHE A 178 4.65 -4.25 -7.71
C PHE A 178 3.91 -2.98 -8.09
N LEU A 179 3.26 -2.99 -9.24
CA LEU A 179 2.52 -1.87 -9.79
C LEU A 179 1.10 -2.34 -10.13
N ARG A 180 0.10 -1.65 -9.63
CA ARG A 180 -1.31 -1.98 -9.79
C ARG A 180 -2.07 -0.76 -10.30
N THR A 181 -2.79 -0.94 -11.41
CA THR A 181 -3.78 0.00 -11.93
C THR A 181 -5.17 -0.45 -11.55
N GLU A 182 -6.23 0.06 -12.17
CA GLU A 182 -7.57 -0.51 -12.04
C GLU A 182 -7.72 -1.83 -12.82
N LYS A 183 -7.01 -1.98 -13.95
CA LYS A 183 -7.14 -3.13 -14.88
C LYS A 183 -6.05 -4.18 -14.78
N GLN A 184 -4.86 -3.82 -14.33
CA GLN A 184 -3.67 -4.68 -14.44
C GLN A 184 -2.82 -4.64 -13.18
N SER A 185 -2.10 -5.73 -12.94
CA SER A 185 -1.07 -5.84 -11.91
C SER A 185 0.22 -6.32 -12.56
N TYR A 186 1.33 -5.70 -12.18
CA TYR A 186 2.65 -5.99 -12.66
C TYR A 186 3.55 -6.31 -11.47
N LEU A 187 4.30 -7.40 -11.55
CA LEU A 187 5.29 -7.79 -10.54
C LEU A 187 6.62 -8.08 -11.25
N ASN A 188 7.71 -7.60 -10.68
CA ASN A 188 9.06 -7.95 -11.12
C ASN A 188 9.99 -8.07 -9.92
N PHE A 189 10.93 -9.00 -10.02
CA PHE A 189 12.01 -9.14 -9.04
C PHE A 189 13.18 -8.28 -9.48
N LEU A 190 13.54 -7.32 -8.64
CA LEU A 190 14.68 -6.45 -8.85
C LEU A 190 15.95 -7.25 -8.52
N LYS A 191 16.85 -7.31 -9.49
CA LYS A 191 18.16 -7.91 -9.34
C LYS A 191 19.23 -6.95 -9.85
N PRO A 192 20.39 -6.90 -9.19
CA PRO A 192 21.49 -6.06 -9.59
C PRO A 192 22.16 -6.70 -10.81
N LYS A 193 22.51 -5.86 -11.80
CA LYS A 193 23.29 -6.24 -12.99
C LYS A 193 22.60 -7.19 -13.98
N GLU A 194 21.37 -7.62 -13.74
CA GLU A 194 20.53 -8.27 -14.77
C GLU A 194 19.74 -7.18 -15.52
N SER A 195 19.59 -7.36 -16.84
CA SER A 195 18.58 -6.60 -17.60
C SER A 195 17.21 -6.82 -16.98
N PHE A 196 16.32 -5.83 -17.06
CA PHE A 196 14.96 -5.88 -16.49
C PHE A 196 14.33 -7.27 -16.71
N GLY A 197 14.10 -7.98 -15.60
CA GLY A 197 13.70 -9.39 -15.62
C GLY A 197 12.30 -9.60 -16.20
N PRO A 198 11.80 -10.84 -16.21
CA PRO A 198 10.44 -11.11 -16.68
C PRO A 198 9.41 -10.33 -15.85
N LEU A 199 8.58 -9.55 -16.53
CA LEU A 199 7.47 -8.83 -15.93
C LEU A 199 6.26 -9.78 -15.86
N PHE A 200 5.86 -10.16 -14.66
CA PHE A 200 4.65 -10.94 -14.44
C PHE A 200 3.45 -10.00 -14.54
N LEU A 201 2.53 -10.28 -15.45
CA LEU A 201 1.31 -9.50 -15.67
C LEU A 201 0.09 -10.31 -15.25
N GLN A 202 -0.81 -9.68 -14.51
CA GLN A 202 -2.15 -10.21 -14.24
C GLN A 202 -3.21 -9.19 -14.64
N GLU A 203 -4.11 -9.57 -15.56
CA GLU A 203 -5.30 -8.79 -15.87
C GLU A 203 -6.37 -8.97 -14.80
N LYS A 204 -7.11 -7.89 -14.53
CA LYS A 204 -8.21 -7.86 -13.58
C LYS A 204 -9.53 -7.69 -14.31
N LYS A 205 -10.50 -8.48 -13.87
CA LYS A 205 -11.89 -8.47 -14.38
C LYS A 205 -12.83 -7.64 -13.51
N ILE A 206 -12.31 -7.00 -12.46
CA ILE A 206 -13.10 -6.26 -11.49
C ILE A 206 -13.22 -4.82 -11.99
N ASP A 207 -14.45 -4.31 -12.01
CA ASP A 207 -14.72 -2.90 -12.25
C ASP A 207 -14.37 -2.10 -10.99
N GLN A 208 -13.24 -1.40 -11.04
CA GLN A 208 -12.76 -0.50 -9.98
C GLN A 208 -12.57 0.90 -10.57
N ASP A 209 -12.83 1.90 -9.75
CA ASP A 209 -12.54 3.30 -10.09
C ASP A 209 -11.03 3.44 -10.35
N GLU A 210 -10.63 4.41 -11.17
CA GLU A 210 -9.23 4.58 -11.57
C GLU A 210 -8.31 4.85 -10.37
N PHE A 211 -7.17 4.15 -10.31
CA PHE A 211 -6.14 4.38 -9.31
C PHE A 211 -4.77 3.92 -9.81
N LEU A 212 -3.73 4.33 -9.10
CA LEU A 212 -2.36 3.84 -9.26
C LEU A 212 -1.80 3.47 -7.90
N PHE A 213 -1.25 2.27 -7.79
CA PHE A 213 -0.54 1.79 -6.60
C PHE A 213 0.81 1.23 -7.01
N LEU A 214 1.89 1.75 -6.43
CA LEU A 214 3.24 1.25 -6.61
C LEU A 214 3.80 0.89 -5.24
N SER A 215 4.36 -0.31 -5.11
CA SER A 215 5.15 -0.70 -3.95
C SER A 215 6.51 -1.20 -4.40
N LEU A 216 7.57 -0.63 -3.86
CA LEU A 216 8.93 -1.15 -3.96
C LEU A 216 9.38 -1.65 -2.60
N GLU A 217 9.88 -2.89 -2.57
CA GLU A 217 10.65 -3.44 -1.46
C GLU A 217 12.07 -3.69 -1.97
N TYR A 218 13.08 -3.10 -1.35
CA TYR A 218 14.44 -3.21 -1.84
C TYR A 218 15.52 -3.06 -0.76
N SER A 219 16.66 -3.70 -1.00
CA SER A 219 17.90 -3.51 -0.26
C SER A 219 19.02 -3.15 -1.23
N GLU A 220 20.01 -2.40 -0.76
CA GLU A 220 21.24 -2.23 -1.53
C GLU A 220 22.01 -3.55 -1.55
N SER A 221 22.43 -4.01 -2.73
CA SER A 221 23.27 -5.20 -2.84
C SER A 221 24.64 -4.89 -2.21
N ILE A 222 24.96 -5.57 -1.10
CA ILE A 222 26.26 -5.46 -0.43
C ILE A 222 27.33 -6.00 -1.39
N LYS A 223 28.36 -5.18 -1.66
CA LYS A 223 29.50 -5.55 -2.51
C LYS A 223 30.27 -6.76 -1.99
#